data_AF-A0A7L5YXS1-F1
#
_entry.id   AF-A0A7L5YXS1-F1
#
_cell.length_a   1.000
_cell.length_b   1.000
_cell.length_c   1.000
_cell.angle_alpha   90.00
_cell.angle_beta   90.00
_cell.angle_gamma   90.00
#
_symmetry.space_group_name_H-M   'P 1'
#
loop_
_entity.id
_entity.type
_entity.pdbx_description
1 polymer ?
#
loop_
_entity_poly.entity_id
_entity_poly.type
_entity_poly.pdbx_seq_one_letter_code
_entity_poly.pdbx_strand_id
1 'polypeptide(L)'
;MPDLLNLPWTARELGAEFVLLVRGHRFHRSSNSAGNILDVTGYPEINDLILAGDAAVLDYSSLRFDFSLTGRPMVFLVPDLGRYSGSARGFFSFHRQRTGPAGVHAGSGGRRAA
;
A
#
# COMPACT_ATOMS: atom_id res chain seq x y z
N MET A 1 7.50 -11.56 -6.08
CA MET A 1 6.41 -10.60 -5.77
C MET A 1 5.23 -10.71 -6.72
N PRO A 2 5.37 -10.74 -8.07
CA PRO A 2 4.20 -10.86 -8.95
C PRO A 2 3.39 -12.14 -8.71
N ASP A 3 4.03 -13.22 -8.25
CA ASP A 3 3.40 -14.53 -8.12
C ASP A 3 2.64 -14.75 -6.80
N LEU A 4 2.68 -13.78 -5.86
CA LEU A 4 1.98 -13.90 -4.57
C LEU A 4 0.52 -13.44 -4.64
N LEU A 5 0.18 -12.58 -5.60
CA LEU A 5 -1.17 -12.07 -5.80
C LEU A 5 -1.70 -12.62 -7.13
N ASN A 6 -2.78 -13.40 -7.10
CA ASN A 6 -3.43 -13.88 -8.31
C ASN A 6 -4.19 -12.73 -8.98
N LEU A 7 -3.51 -12.00 -9.87
CA LEU A 7 -4.06 -10.79 -10.51
C LEU A 7 -5.37 -11.06 -11.27
N PRO A 8 -5.51 -12.11 -12.10
CA PRO A 8 -6.78 -12.39 -12.77
C PRO A 8 -7.94 -12.64 -11.81
N TRP A 9 -7.71 -13.37 -10.72
CA TRP A 9 -8.74 -13.61 -9.72
C TRP A 9 -9.09 -12.33 -8.96
N THR A 10 -8.10 -11.57 -8.50
CA THR A 10 -8.32 -10.30 -7.79
C THR A 10 -9.09 -9.29 -8.66
N ALA A 11 -8.71 -9.17 -9.93
CA ALA A 11 -9.37 -8.30 -10.90
C ALA A 11 -10.86 -8.64 -11.07
N ARG A 12 -11.17 -9.95 -11.12
CA ARG A 12 -12.52 -10.46 -11.24
C ARG A 12 -13.35 -10.21 -9.98
N GLU A 13 -12.80 -10.44 -8.79
CA GLU A 13 -13.52 -10.27 -7.53
C GLU A 13 -13.79 -8.80 -7.20
N LEU A 14 -12.88 -7.89 -7.54
CA LEU A 14 -13.09 -6.45 -7.40
C LEU A 14 -14.11 -5.91 -8.41
N GLY A 15 -14.20 -6.53 -9.59
CA GLY A 15 -15.12 -6.13 -10.65
C GLY A 15 -14.64 -4.93 -11.45
N ALA A 16 -15.47 -4.50 -12.41
CA ALA A 16 -15.10 -3.51 -13.42
C ALA A 16 -14.99 -2.06 -12.90
N GLU A 17 -15.44 -1.80 -11.67
CA GLU A 17 -15.33 -0.48 -11.02
C GLU A 17 -13.89 -0.18 -10.57
N PHE A 18 -13.04 -1.20 -10.48
CA PHE A 18 -11.66 -1.06 -10.04
C PHE A 18 -10.69 -1.31 -11.20
N VAL A 19 -9.58 -0.57 -11.20
CA VAL A 19 -8.43 -0.82 -12.07
C VAL A 19 -7.23 -1.18 -11.20
N LEU A 20 -6.56 -2.29 -11.53
CA LEU A 20 -5.37 -2.76 -10.84
C LEU A 20 -4.12 -2.23 -11.53
N LEU A 21 -3.44 -1.27 -10.89
CA LEU A 21 -2.13 -0.78 -11.31
C LEU A 21 -1.04 -1.71 -10.75
N VAL A 22 -0.40 -2.51 -11.62
CA VAL A 22 0.62 -3.47 -11.23
C VAL A 22 2.00 -2.88 -11.46
N ARG A 23 2.70 -2.56 -10.36
CA ARG A 23 4.07 -2.07 -10.38
C ARG A 23 5.04 -3.19 -9.98
N GLY A 24 5.65 -3.82 -10.98
CA GLY A 24 6.69 -4.83 -10.79
C GLY A 24 8.07 -4.23 -10.57
N HIS A 25 9.04 -5.10 -10.25
CA HIS A 25 10.45 -4.73 -10.28
C HIS A 25 10.90 -4.54 -11.74
N ARG A 26 11.77 -3.56 -12.02
CA ARG A 26 12.14 -3.11 -13.39
C ARG A 26 12.61 -4.21 -14.35
N PHE A 27 13.04 -5.37 -13.83
CA PHE A 27 13.49 -6.54 -14.59
C PHE A 27 12.43 -7.64 -14.77
N HIS A 28 11.29 -7.53 -14.08
CA HIS A 28 10.12 -8.42 -14.20
C HIS A 28 8.99 -7.69 -14.92
N ARG A 29 9.19 -7.38 -16.21
CA ARG A 29 8.10 -6.93 -17.09
C ARG A 29 7.26 -8.15 -17.47
N SER A 30 6.19 -8.40 -16.73
CA SER A 30 5.16 -9.35 -17.18
C SER A 30 4.14 -8.59 -18.01
N SER A 31 3.90 -9.01 -19.25
CA SER A 31 2.89 -8.44 -20.15
C SER A 31 1.45 -8.77 -19.71
N ASN A 32 1.10 -8.43 -18.47
CA ASN A 32 -0.16 -8.82 -17.82
C ASN A 32 -1.24 -7.74 -17.95
N SER A 33 -1.13 -6.85 -18.94
CA SER A 33 -2.21 -5.90 -19.21
C SER A 33 -3.36 -6.62 -19.90
N ALA A 34 -4.43 -6.87 -19.16
CA ALA A 34 -5.63 -7.54 -19.64
C ALA A 34 -6.85 -7.11 -18.80
N GLY A 35 -7.98 -6.85 -19.45
CA GLY A 35 -9.18 -6.35 -18.76
C GLY A 35 -8.91 -5.06 -18.01
N ASN A 36 -9.16 -5.06 -16.70
CA ASN A 36 -8.91 -3.95 -15.77
C ASN A 36 -7.55 -4.03 -15.05
N ILE A 37 -6.59 -4.81 -15.56
CA ILE A 37 -5.22 -4.88 -15.05
C ILE A 37 -4.30 -4.07 -15.96
N LEU A 38 -3.53 -3.14 -15.40
CA LEU A 38 -2.56 -2.32 -16.11
C LEU A 38 -1.15 -2.58 -15.55
N ASP A 39 -0.24 -3.06 -16.40
CA ASP A 39 1.18 -3.12 -16.04
C ASP A 39 1.78 -1.71 -16.13
N VAL A 40 2.08 -1.13 -14.97
CA VAL A 40 2.71 0.19 -14.83
C VAL A 40 4.19 0.08 -14.46
N THR A 41 4.83 -1.09 -14.59
CA THR A 41 6.25 -1.32 -14.28
C THR A 41 7.21 -0.35 -15.00
N GLY A 42 6.86 0.06 -16.21
CA GLY A 42 7.65 1.00 -17.01
C GLY A 42 7.39 2.49 -16.75
N TYR A 43 6.37 2.83 -15.96
CA TYR A 43 5.98 4.23 -15.73
C TYR A 43 7.10 4.99 -14.99
N PRO A 44 7.50 6.19 -15.43
CA PRO A 44 8.73 6.82 -14.94
C PRO A 44 8.59 7.38 -13.51
N GLU A 45 7.43 7.93 -13.16
CA GLU A 45 7.23 8.67 -11.92
C GLU A 45 6.32 7.92 -10.95
N ILE A 46 6.85 7.52 -9.79
CA ILE A 46 6.11 6.70 -8.84
C ILE A 46 5.11 7.53 -8.03
N ASN A 47 5.37 8.81 -7.81
CA ASN A 47 4.49 9.68 -7.03
C ASN A 47 3.14 9.88 -7.72
N ASP A 48 3.12 9.94 -9.05
CA ASP A 48 1.87 10.03 -9.82
C ASP A 48 0.97 8.80 -9.57
N LEU A 49 1.57 7.60 -9.49
CA LEU A 49 0.84 6.36 -9.21
C LEU A 49 0.35 6.33 -7.75
N ILE A 50 1.14 6.81 -6.80
CA ILE A 50 0.76 6.93 -5.39
C ILE A 50 -0.46 7.86 -5.25
N LEU A 51 -0.42 9.02 -5.90
CA LEU A 51 -1.51 10.01 -5.85
C LEU A 51 -2.76 9.53 -6.59
N ALA A 52 -2.61 8.71 -7.62
CA ALA A 52 -3.73 8.14 -8.36
C ALA A 52 -4.43 6.97 -7.62
N GLY A 53 -3.73 6.24 -6.75
CA GLY A 53 -4.25 5.01 -6.13
C GLY A 53 -5.16 5.25 -4.92
N ASP A 54 -6.38 4.73 -4.93
CA ASP A 54 -7.33 4.84 -3.82
C ASP A 54 -7.00 3.91 -2.63
N ALA A 55 -6.26 2.84 -2.88
CA ALA A 55 -5.72 1.92 -1.90
C ALA A 55 -4.46 1.25 -2.46
N ALA A 56 -3.63 0.69 -1.59
CA ALA A 56 -2.41 -0.02 -2.01
C ALA A 56 -2.27 -1.41 -1.38
N VAL A 57 -1.82 -2.36 -2.20
CA VAL A 57 -1.26 -3.64 -1.73
C VAL A 57 0.26 -3.51 -1.81
N LEU A 58 0.93 -3.64 -0.66
CA LEU A 58 2.34 -3.32 -0.49
C LEU A 58 3.07 -4.49 0.17
N ASP A 59 4.36 -4.54 -0.02
CA ASP A 59 5.24 -5.57 0.54
C ASP A 59 6.28 -4.96 1.49
N TYR A 60 7.47 -5.57 1.56
CA TYR A 60 8.61 -5.06 2.31
C TYR A 60 9.26 -3.80 1.68
N SER A 61 8.78 -3.32 0.53
CA SER A 61 9.30 -2.12 -0.11
C SER A 61 9.13 -0.87 0.74
N SER A 62 10.03 0.09 0.53
CA SER A 62 9.94 1.42 1.15
C SER A 62 8.72 2.22 0.68
N LEU A 63 8.09 1.84 -0.44
CA LEU A 63 6.90 2.51 -0.98
C LEU A 63 5.74 2.57 0.02
N ARG A 64 5.71 1.67 1.00
CA ARG A 64 4.74 1.75 2.08
C ARG A 64 4.84 3.03 2.91
N PHE A 65 6.03 3.59 3.05
CA PHE A 65 6.21 4.85 3.78
C PHE A 65 5.68 6.01 2.94
N ASP A 66 5.99 6.03 1.64
CA ASP A 66 5.53 7.08 0.73
C ASP A 66 4.00 7.04 0.59
N PHE A 67 3.41 5.86 0.38
CA PHE A 67 1.96 5.71 0.26
C PHE A 67 1.24 6.02 1.59
N SER A 68 1.88 5.78 2.74
CA SER A 68 1.28 6.11 4.06
C SER A 68 0.98 7.60 4.21
N LEU A 69 1.69 8.47 3.49
CA LEU A 69 1.47 9.92 3.49
C LEU A 69 0.11 10.30 2.90
N THR A 70 -0.48 9.44 2.06
CA THR A 70 -1.82 9.67 1.48
C THR A 70 -2.94 9.51 2.52
N GLY A 71 -2.68 8.81 3.62
CA GLY A 71 -3.70 8.42 4.59
C GLY A 71 -4.73 7.40 4.06
N ARG A 72 -4.52 6.86 2.85
CA ARG A 72 -5.43 5.90 2.21
C ARG A 72 -5.22 4.46 2.71
N PRO A 73 -6.21 3.57 2.54
CA PRO A 73 -6.11 2.18 2.95
C PRO A 73 -4.88 1.46 2.36
N MET A 74 -4.18 0.70 3.20
CA MET A 74 -3.05 -0.14 2.82
C MET A 74 -3.25 -1.58 3.29
N VAL A 75 -2.91 -2.53 2.44
CA VAL A 75 -2.87 -3.97 2.73
C VAL A 75 -1.44 -4.46 2.54
N PHE A 76 -0.91 -5.23 3.49
CA PHE A 76 0.47 -5.74 3.43
C PHE A 76 0.52 -7.21 3.04
N LEU A 77 1.17 -7.52 1.91
CA LEU A 77 1.41 -8.87 1.40
C LEU A 77 2.78 -9.37 1.87
N VAL A 78 2.83 -9.79 3.14
CA VAL A 78 4.06 -10.20 3.84
C VAL A 78 3.92 -11.58 4.48
N PRO A 79 3.73 -12.65 3.68
CA PRO A 79 3.38 -13.98 4.19
C PRO A 79 4.47 -14.62 5.06
N ASP A 80 5.72 -14.21 4.88
CA ASP A 80 6.90 -14.69 5.58
C ASP A 80 7.34 -13.77 6.74
N LEU A 81 6.48 -12.84 7.18
CA LEU A 81 6.78 -11.87 8.24
C LEU A 81 7.30 -12.53 9.53
N GLY A 82 6.79 -13.71 9.89
CA GLY A 82 7.27 -14.44 11.06
C GLY A 82 8.74 -14.89 10.95
N ARG A 83 9.18 -15.28 9.75
CA ARG A 83 10.59 -15.64 9.49
C ARG A 83 11.46 -14.39 9.34
N TYR A 84 10.91 -13.39 8.66
CA TYR A 84 11.58 -12.12 8.37
C TYR A 84 11.87 -11.30 9.65
N SER A 85 10.93 -11.28 10.60
CA SER A 85 11.08 -10.51 11.85
C SER A 85 12.05 -11.13 12.86
N GLY A 86 12.22 -12.46 12.85
CA GLY A 86 13.13 -13.16 13.77
C GLY A 86 14.62 -13.06 13.43
N SER A 87 14.96 -12.64 12.21
CA SER A 87 16.32 -12.70 11.67
C SER A 87 17.05 -11.35 11.60
N ALA A 88 16.34 -10.22 11.73
CA ALA A 88 16.93 -8.90 11.50
C ALA A 88 16.58 -7.90 12.62
N ARG A 89 17.57 -7.59 13.47
CA ARG A 89 17.53 -6.41 14.35
C ARG A 89 17.58 -5.16 13.47
N GLY A 90 16.47 -4.40 13.40
CA GLY A 90 16.41 -3.13 12.66
C GLY A 90 15.14 -2.86 11.85
N PHE A 91 14.11 -3.71 11.90
CA PHE A 91 12.91 -3.53 11.07
C PHE A 91 11.82 -2.66 11.67
N PHE A 92 11.24 -1.80 10.83
CA PHE A 92 10.04 -1.03 11.12
C PHE A 92 8.82 -1.96 11.20
N SER A 93 8.18 -2.03 12.36
CA SER A 93 7.05 -2.91 12.63
C SER A 93 5.90 -2.72 11.64
N PHE A 94 5.31 -3.83 11.17
CA PHE A 94 4.02 -3.87 10.47
C PHE A 94 2.84 -3.80 11.47
N HIS A 95 2.99 -3.03 12.56
CA HIS A 95 1.86 -2.80 13.45
C HIS A 95 0.79 -2.03 12.68
N ARG A 96 -0.48 -2.36 12.95
CA ARG A 96 -1.69 -1.78 12.33
C ARG A 96 -1.62 -0.26 12.38
N GLN A 97 -1.02 0.35 11.36
CA GLN A 97 -0.95 1.80 11.23
C GLN A 97 -2.38 2.25 11.01
N ARG A 98 -2.92 3.00 11.98
CA ARG A 98 -4.20 3.67 11.83
C ARG A 98 -3.98 4.81 10.84
N THR A 99 -4.20 4.54 9.56
CA THR A 99 -4.14 5.54 8.50
C THR A 99 -5.36 6.46 8.64
N GLY A 100 -5.12 7.65 9.17
CA GLY A 100 -6.10 8.71 9.39
C GLY A 100 -5.47 9.77 10.29
N PRO A 101 -5.81 11.07 10.12
CA PRO A 101 -5.24 12.11 10.97
C PRO A 101 -5.51 11.76 12.44
N ALA A 102 -4.46 11.79 13.25
CA ALA A 102 -4.63 11.77 14.69
C ALA A 102 -5.57 12.92 15.04
N GLY A 103 -6.79 12.60 15.49
CA GLY A 103 -7.78 13.60 15.83
C GLY A 103 -7.14 14.67 16.69
N VAL A 104 -7.30 15.92 16.25
CA VAL A 104 -6.94 17.11 17.03
C VAL A 104 -7.42 16.88 18.46
N HIS A 105 -6.47 16.80 19.40
CA HIS A 105 -6.80 16.81 20.80
C HIS A 105 -7.38 18.19 21.06
N ALA A 106 -8.71 18.29 21.11
CA ALA A 106 -9.38 19.48 21.58
C ALA A 106 -8.91 19.68 23.02
N GLY A 107 -7.99 20.62 23.21
CA GLY A 107 -7.55 21.04 24.53
C GLY A 107 -8.80 21.38 25.33
N SER A 108 -9.05 20.61 26.39
CA SER A 108 -10.06 20.94 27.38
C SER A 108 -9.65 22.25 28.02
N GLY A 109 -10.17 23.36 27.48
CA GLY A 109 -10.04 24.68 28.07
C GLY A 109 -10.67 24.64 29.46
N GLY A 110 -9.81 24.58 30.47
CA GLY A 110 -10.18 24.80 31.86
C GLY A 110 -10.70 26.22 32.01
N ARG A 111 -12.01 26.39 32.01
CA ARG A 111 -12.64 27.59 32.58
C ARG A 111 -12.54 27.46 34.10
N ARG A 112 -11.58 28.16 34.71
CA ARG A 112 -11.74 28.64 36.08
C ARG A 112 -12.64 29.87 35.99
N ALA A 113 -13.87 29.74 36.46
CA ALA A 113 -14.73 30.85 36.77
C ALA A 113 -14.69 31.07 38.29
N ALA A 114 -14.48 32.32 38.67
CA ALA A 114 -14.72 33.00 39.95
C ALA A 114 -14.18 32.35 41.23
#